data_AF-A0A3B8XI33-F1
#
_entry.id   AF-A0A3B8XI33-F1
#
_cell.length_a   1.000
_cell.length_b   1.000
_cell.length_c   1.000
_cell.angle_alpha   90.00
_cell.angle_beta   90.00
_cell.angle_gamma   90.00
#
_symmetry.space_group_name_H-M   'P 1'
#
loop_
_entity.id
_entity.type
_entity.pdbx_description
1 polymer ?
#
loop_
_entity_poly.entity_id
_entity_poly.type
_entity_poly.pdbx_seq_one_letter_code
_entity_poly.pdbx_strand_id
1 'polypeptide(L)'
;YQSYCGAQIFDAVGLASEFCDRYFTGTVSMIEGVGIEEIARETFERHRLAYSDAPVLRNSLEVGGEYALRIRGEDHAWTSDSVRDLQHAVRGNSQ
;
A
#
# COMPACT_ATOMS: atom_id res chain seq x y z
N TYR A 1 -21.32 10.55 -20.33
CA TYR A 1 -20.43 9.36 -20.38
C TYR A 1 -19.04 9.66 -20.93
N GLN A 2 -18.85 10.57 -21.89
CA GLN A 2 -17.51 10.92 -22.39
C GLN A 2 -16.72 11.90 -21.49
N SER A 3 -17.37 12.58 -20.53
CA SER A 3 -16.75 13.62 -19.71
C SER A 3 -15.78 13.12 -18.63
N TYR A 4 -15.80 11.83 -18.28
CA TYR A 4 -14.90 11.27 -17.26
C TYR A 4 -13.58 10.77 -17.87
N CYS A 5 -13.59 10.31 -19.13
CA CYS A 5 -12.40 9.88 -19.83
C CYS A 5 -11.49 11.09 -20.09
N GLY A 6 -10.35 11.14 -19.38
CA GLY A 6 -9.37 12.21 -19.51
C GLY A 6 -9.56 13.39 -18.56
N ALA A 7 -10.57 13.37 -17.68
CA ALA A 7 -10.80 14.45 -16.71
C ALA A 7 -9.79 14.48 -15.54
N GLN A 8 -8.91 13.46 -15.43
CA GLN A 8 -7.83 13.37 -14.44
C GLN A 8 -8.31 13.73 -13.01
N ILE A 9 -9.44 13.14 -12.59
CA ILE A 9 -10.07 13.39 -11.27
C ILE A 9 -9.37 12.56 -10.18
N PHE A 10 -8.04 12.56 -10.20
CA PHE A 10 -7.19 11.86 -9.25
C PHE A 10 -6.06 12.79 -8.81
N ASP A 11 -5.59 12.60 -7.58
CA ASP A 11 -4.43 13.29 -7.02
C ASP A 11 -3.30 12.26 -6.82
N ALA A 12 -2.09 12.61 -7.27
CA ALA A 12 -0.95 11.70 -7.20
C ALA A 12 -0.20 11.91 -5.88
N VAL A 13 -0.14 10.88 -5.04
CA VAL A 13 0.56 10.94 -3.75
C VAL A 13 1.73 9.96 -3.77
N GLY A 14 2.95 10.46 -3.53
CA GLY A 14 4.15 9.64 -3.46
C GLY A 14 4.73 9.26 -4.82
N LEU A 15 4.38 9.99 -5.88
CA LEU A 15 4.96 9.84 -7.22
C LEU A 15 5.82 11.06 -7.52
N ALA A 16 6.96 10.85 -8.18
CA ALA A 16 7.83 11.95 -8.59
C ALA A 16 7.13 12.85 -9.64
N SER A 17 7.27 14.17 -9.51
CA SER A 17 6.67 15.12 -10.46
C SER A 17 7.13 14.86 -11.90
N GLU A 18 8.41 14.53 -12.12
CA GLU A 18 8.92 14.19 -13.47
C GLU A 18 8.20 12.98 -14.09
N PHE A 19 7.84 11.99 -13.26
CA PHE A 19 7.10 10.83 -13.70
C PHE A 19 5.65 11.20 -14.05
N CYS A 20 4.99 11.97 -13.18
CA CYS A 20 3.64 12.49 -13.44
C CYS A 20 3.61 13.38 -14.68
N ASP A 21 4.57 14.27 -14.88
CA ASP A 21 4.65 15.15 -16.04
C ASP A 21 4.82 14.36 -17.35
N ARG A 22 5.57 13.27 -17.33
CA ARG A 22 5.84 12.45 -18.52
C ARG A 22 4.68 11.53 -18.90
N TYR A 23 3.99 10.93 -17.92
CA TYR A 23 3.02 9.86 -18.15
C TYR A 23 1.57 10.21 -17.78
N PHE A 24 1.38 11.20 -16.90
CA PHE A 24 0.08 11.65 -16.38
C PHE A 24 0.00 13.20 -16.37
N THR A 25 0.47 13.83 -17.46
CA THR A 25 0.63 15.29 -17.55
C THR A 25 -0.66 16.01 -17.13
N GLY A 26 -0.56 16.92 -16.15
CA GLY A 26 -1.71 17.68 -15.63
C GLY A 26 -2.27 17.13 -14.31
N THR A 27 -1.85 15.94 -13.88
CA THR A 27 -2.12 15.44 -12.52
C THR A 27 -1.17 16.10 -11.53
N VAL A 28 -1.73 16.77 -10.52
CA VAL A 28 -0.94 17.37 -9.44
C VAL A 28 -0.35 16.28 -8.56
N SER A 29 0.90 16.45 -8.15
CA SER A 29 1.50 15.67 -7.07
C SER A 29 2.10 16.60 -6.03
N MET A 30 1.44 16.72 -4.88
CA MET A 30 1.90 17.58 -3.79
C MET A 30 3.04 16.95 -2.97
N ILE A 31 3.13 15.62 -3.00
CA ILE A 31 4.10 14.83 -2.25
C ILE A 31 4.92 14.04 -3.26
N GLU A 32 6.15 14.49 -3.47
CA GLU A 32 7.15 13.80 -4.29
C GLU A 32 7.38 12.37 -3.79
N GLY A 33 7.83 11.50 -4.68
CA GLY A 33 8.19 10.14 -4.30
C GLY A 33 8.85 9.35 -5.41
N VAL A 34 8.30 8.17 -5.72
CA VAL A 34 8.98 7.18 -6.56
C VAL A 34 8.93 7.54 -8.04
N GLY A 35 10.00 7.20 -8.76
CA GLY A 35 10.12 7.38 -10.20
C GLY A 35 9.87 6.09 -10.97
N ILE A 36 10.17 6.12 -12.27
CA ILE A 36 10.00 4.98 -13.17
C ILE A 36 10.91 3.79 -12.79
N GLU A 37 12.11 4.05 -12.28
CA GLU A 37 13.08 3.01 -11.94
C GLU A 37 12.63 2.19 -10.73
N GLU A 38 12.14 2.86 -9.68
CA GLU A 38 11.59 2.19 -8.50
C GLU A 38 10.32 1.39 -8.84
N ILE A 39 9.40 1.99 -9.60
CA ILE A 39 8.17 1.31 -10.04
C ILE A 39 8.53 0.06 -10.85
N ALA A 40 9.49 0.16 -11.78
CA ALA A 40 9.94 -0.98 -12.57
C ALA A 40 10.55 -2.07 -11.68
N ARG A 41 11.44 -1.69 -10.75
CA ARG A 41 12.08 -2.63 -9.82
C ARG A 41 11.06 -3.39 -8.99
N GLU A 42 10.12 -2.71 -8.34
CA GLU A 42 9.09 -3.38 -7.54
C GLU A 42 8.17 -4.26 -8.39
N THR A 43 7.86 -3.83 -9.62
CA THR A 43 7.09 -4.64 -10.56
C THR A 43 7.81 -5.95 -10.90
N PHE A 44 9.13 -5.88 -11.16
CA PHE A 44 9.94 -7.07 -11.39
C PHE A 44 10.07 -7.97 -10.16
N GLU A 45 10.17 -7.39 -8.96
CA GLU A 45 10.19 -8.15 -7.71
C GLU A 45 8.89 -8.94 -7.52
N ARG A 46 7.72 -8.29 -7.68
CA ARG A 46 6.41 -8.96 -7.63
C ARG A 46 6.28 -10.04 -8.70
N HIS A 47 6.75 -9.78 -9.92
CA HIS A 47 6.80 -10.78 -10.98
C HIS A 47 7.66 -11.98 -10.57
N ARG A 48 8.87 -11.75 -10.07
CA ARG A 48 9.78 -12.84 -9.63
C ARG A 48 9.15 -13.69 -8.53
N LEU A 49 8.41 -13.08 -7.59
CA LEU A 49 7.69 -13.80 -6.54
C LEU A 49 6.58 -14.67 -7.12
N ALA A 50 5.78 -14.15 -8.04
CA ALA A 50 4.69 -14.88 -8.68
C ALA A 50 5.18 -16.11 -9.49
N TYR A 51 6.36 -16.01 -10.11
CA TYR A 51 6.98 -17.11 -10.86
C TYR A 51 8.02 -17.90 -10.05
N SER A 52 8.10 -17.69 -8.74
CA SER A 52 9.01 -18.44 -7.88
C SER A 52 8.47 -19.86 -7.63
N ASP A 53 9.38 -20.80 -7.36
CA ASP A 53 9.03 -22.20 -7.04
C ASP A 53 8.54 -22.37 -5.59
N ALA A 54 7.92 -21.34 -5.00
CA ALA A 54 7.39 -21.38 -3.65
C ALA A 54 6.22 -22.38 -3.55
N PRO A 55 6.38 -23.56 -2.90
CA PRO A 55 5.37 -24.62 -2.93
C PRO A 55 4.04 -24.18 -2.30
N VAL A 56 4.10 -23.26 -1.34
CA VAL A 56 2.95 -22.71 -0.61
C VAL A 56 2.11 -21.78 -1.49
N LEU A 57 2.74 -21.01 -2.38
CA LEU A 57 2.07 -20.00 -3.21
C LEU A 57 1.70 -20.53 -4.61
N ARG A 58 2.11 -21.76 -4.98
CA ARG A 58 1.82 -22.35 -6.30
C ARG A 58 0.34 -22.30 -6.71
N ASN A 59 -0.57 -22.48 -5.74
CA ASN A 59 -2.01 -22.47 -5.97
C ASN A 59 -2.76 -21.51 -5.02
N SER A 60 -2.06 -20.61 -4.34
CA SER A 60 -2.68 -19.70 -3.37
C SER A 60 -2.03 -18.33 -3.39
N LEU A 61 -2.86 -17.29 -3.21
CA LEU A 61 -2.37 -15.93 -3.02
C LEU A 61 -1.79 -15.78 -1.60
N GLU A 62 -0.92 -14.79 -1.44
CA GLU A 62 -0.48 -14.38 -0.13
C GLU A 62 -1.69 -13.98 0.75
N VAL A 63 -1.55 -14.22 2.05
CA VAL A 63 -2.62 -14.01 3.03
C VAL A 63 -3.03 -12.53 3.10
N GLY A 64 -2.13 -11.60 2.71
CA GLY A 64 -2.35 -10.16 2.77
C GLY A 64 -2.54 -9.65 4.20
N GLY A 65 -3.08 -8.45 4.32
CA GLY A 65 -3.34 -7.82 5.61
C GLY A 65 -3.80 -6.37 5.52
N GLU A 66 -4.07 -5.86 4.33
CA GLU A 66 -4.29 -4.44 4.06
C GLU A 66 -5.59 -3.93 4.72
N TYR A 67 -6.64 -4.75 4.68
CA TYR A 67 -7.96 -4.37 5.20
C TYR A 67 -8.19 -4.78 6.67
N ALA A 68 -7.45 -5.76 7.18
CA ALA A 68 -7.64 -6.28 8.53
C ALA A 68 -6.33 -6.82 9.09
N LEU A 69 -6.10 -6.56 10.38
CA LEU A 69 -4.92 -7.02 11.11
C LEU A 69 -4.74 -8.54 11.00
N ARG A 70 -3.53 -8.96 10.63
CA ARG A 70 -3.10 -10.37 10.63
C ARG A 70 -1.69 -10.46 11.21
N ILE A 71 -1.39 -11.56 11.92
CA ILE A 71 -0.10 -11.79 12.62
C ILE A 71 1.12 -11.76 11.67
N ARG A 72 0.91 -11.92 10.35
CA ARG A 72 1.93 -11.83 9.30
C ARG A 72 1.46 -10.96 8.12
N GLY A 73 0.57 -10.01 8.39
CA GLY A 73 0.08 -9.06 7.39
C GLY A 73 0.88 -7.76 7.41
N GLU A 74 0.36 -6.75 6.72
CA GLU A 74 0.83 -5.36 6.80
C GLU A 74 0.84 -4.84 8.24
N ASP A 75 1.62 -3.78 8.49
CA ASP A 75 1.61 -3.08 9.77
C ASP A 75 0.38 -2.20 9.91
N HIS A 76 -0.28 -2.26 11.08
CA HIS A 76 -1.46 -1.47 11.41
C HIS A 76 -1.20 -0.60 12.62
N ALA A 77 -1.78 0.61 12.63
CA ALA A 77 -1.76 1.48 13.81
C ALA A 77 -2.48 0.84 15.02
N TRP A 78 -3.51 0.02 14.75
CA TRP A 78 -4.25 -0.72 15.77
C TRP A 78 -3.87 -2.20 15.75
N THR A 79 -3.08 -2.63 16.72
CA THR A 79 -2.70 -4.03 16.92
C THR A 79 -3.43 -4.62 18.12
N SER A 80 -3.53 -5.94 18.21
CA SER A 80 -4.16 -6.60 19.36
C SER A 80 -3.45 -6.24 20.67
N ASP A 81 -2.12 -6.12 20.65
CA ASP A 81 -1.35 -5.69 21.81
C ASP A 81 -1.62 -4.22 22.17
N SER A 82 -1.63 -3.30 21.19
CA SER A 82 -1.90 -1.88 21.48
C SER A 82 -3.30 -1.67 22.04
N VAL A 83 -4.30 -2.41 21.53
CA VAL A 83 -5.67 -2.39 22.05
C VAL A 83 -5.74 -3.00 23.46
N ARG A 84 -5.08 -4.13 23.71
CA ARG A 84 -5.04 -4.76 25.04
C ARG A 84 -4.44 -3.80 26.06
N ASP A 85 -3.30 -3.20 25.74
CA ASP A 85 -2.57 -2.36 26.66
C ASP A 85 -3.34 -1.06 26.97
N LEU A 86 -4.01 -0.48 25.96
CA LEU A 86 -4.93 0.64 26.16
C LEU A 86 -6.12 0.26 27.07
N GLN A 87 -6.74 -0.90 26.83
CA GLN A 87 -7.84 -1.39 27.67
C GLN A 87 -7.38 -1.63 29.11
N HIS A 88 -6.19 -2.18 29.31
CA HIS A 88 -5.60 -2.39 30.63
C HIS A 88 -5.33 -1.06 31.34
N ALA A 89 -4.75 -0.08 30.64
CA ALA A 89 -4.45 1.24 31.19
C ALA A 89 -5.72 1.98 31.67
N VAL A 90 -6.79 1.95 30.88
CA VAL A 90 -8.06 2.61 31.24
C VAL A 90 -8.76 1.91 32.40
N ARG A 91 -8.75 0.56 32.45
CA ARG A 91 -9.36 -0.21 33.55
C ARG A 91 -8.56 -0.13 34.85
N GLY A 92 -7.23 -0.06 34.77
CA GLY A 92 -6.35 0.07 35.94
C GLY A 92 -6.42 1.43 36.62
N ASN A 93 -6.89 2.46 35.93
CA ASN A 93 -7.02 3.83 36.45
C ASN A 93 -8.41 4.14 37.06
N SER A 94 -9.23 3.11 37.31
CA SER A 94 -10.56 3.22 37.93
C SER A 94 -10.59 2.70 39.38
N GLN A 95 -9.44 2.76 40.08
CA GLN A 95 -9.31 2.47 41.52
C GLN A 95 -8.84 3.72 42.24
#